data_AF-A0A9N9JJK5-F1
#
_entry.id   AF-A0A9N9JJK5-F1
#
_cell.length_a   1.000
_cell.length_b   1.000
_cell.length_c   1.000
_cell.angle_alpha   90.00
_cell.angle_beta   90.00
_cell.angle_gamma   90.00
#
_symmetry.space_group_name_H-M   'P 1'
#
loop_
_entity.id
_entity.type
_entity.pdbx_description
1 polymer ?
#
loop_
_entity_poly.entity_id
_entity_poly.type
_entity_poly.pdbx_seq_one_letter_code
_entity_poly.pdbx_strand_id
1 'polypeptide(L)' 'MARRYDARTIIFSPEGRLYQVEYAMEAISHAGTALGILATDGIVLAAEKKVTSKLLEQSATSEKIYLLN' A
#
# COMPACT_ATOMS: atom_id res chain seq x y z
N MET A 1 9.55 -0.37 -34.34
CA MET A 1 9.38 0.94 -33.65
C MET A 1 8.86 0.84 -32.20
N ALA A 2 8.14 -0.22 -31.78
CA ALA A 2 7.47 -0.27 -30.47
C ALA A 2 8.37 -0.36 -29.21
N ARG A 3 9.66 -0.66 -29.36
CA ARG A 3 10.58 -0.92 -28.23
C ARG A 3 11.17 0.33 -27.57
N ARG A 4 10.93 1.52 -28.15
CA ARG A 4 11.53 2.79 -27.69
C ARG A 4 10.88 3.34 -26.40
N TYR A 5 9.61 3.03 -26.17
CA TYR A 5 8.83 3.50 -25.02
C TYR A 5 8.54 2.40 -24.00
N ASP A 6 9.12 1.21 -24.19
CA ASP A 6 9.01 0.13 -23.22
C ASP A 6 9.85 0.47 -21.99
N ALA A 7 9.17 0.69 -20.86
CA ALA A 7 9.77 1.06 -19.58
C ALA A 7 10.52 -0.09 -18.89
N ARG A 8 10.45 -1.33 -19.42
CA ARG A 8 11.23 -2.48 -18.93
C ARG A 8 11.06 -2.71 -17.42
N THR A 9 9.81 -2.70 -16.95
CA THR A 9 9.45 -2.71 -15.52
C THR A 9 9.85 -3.97 -14.74
N ILE A 10 10.13 -5.07 -15.44
CA ILE A 10 10.44 -6.39 -14.88
C ILE A 10 11.91 -6.82 -15.06
N ILE A 11 12.82 -5.87 -15.30
CA ILE A 11 14.25 -6.15 -15.52
C ILE A 11 15.06 -5.93 -14.24
N PHE A 12 16.03 -6.81 -14.00
CA PHE A 12 17.02 -6.62 -12.94
C PHE A 12 17.97 -5.47 -13.23
N SER A 13 18.28 -4.68 -12.20
CA SER A 13 19.35 -3.71 -12.24
C SER A 13 20.73 -4.39 -12.31
N PRO A 14 21.80 -3.66 -12.66
CA PRO A 14 23.17 -4.18 -12.60
C PRO A 14 23.55 -4.74 -11.22
N GLU A 15 22.93 -4.23 -10.15
CA GLU A 15 23.10 -4.67 -8.77
C GLU A 15 22.18 -5.84 -8.37
N GLY A 16 21.38 -6.37 -9.30
CA GLY A 16 20.46 -7.48 -9.05
C GLY A 16 19.13 -7.09 -8.37
N ARG A 17 18.75 -5.82 -8.43
CA ARG A 17 17.53 -5.28 -7.78
C ARG A 17 16.40 -5.09 -8.78
N LEU A 18 15.15 -5.05 -8.32
CA LEU A 18 13.99 -4.70 -9.15
C LEU A 18 13.52 -3.28 -8.81
N TYR A 19 13.97 -2.29 -9.56
CA TYR A 19 13.70 -0.88 -9.24
C TYR A 19 12.21 -0.56 -9.08
N GLN A 20 11.34 -1.15 -9.90
CA GLN A 20 9.88 -0.94 -9.77
C GLN A 20 9.31 -1.47 -8.44
N VAL A 21 9.85 -2.58 -7.92
CA VAL A 21 9.45 -3.09 -6.60
C VAL A 21 9.89 -2.14 -5.50
N GLU A 22 11.07 -1.56 -5.62
CA GLU A 22 11.61 -0.63 -4.61
C GLU A 22 10.87 0.70 -4.62
N TYR A 23 10.52 1.21 -5.80
CA TYR A 23 9.67 2.38 -5.90
C TYR A 23 8.27 2.13 -5.34
N ALA A 24 7.72 0.92 -5.50
CA ALA A 24 6.47 0.54 -4.86
C ALA A 24 6.61 0.49 -3.32
N MET A 25 7.72 -0.04 -2.80
CA MET A 25 8.00 -0.02 -1.36
C MET A 25 8.13 1.40 -0.81
N GLU A 26 8.78 2.30 -1.55
CA GLU A 26 8.86 3.72 -1.19
C GLU A 26 7.48 4.40 -1.22
N ALA A 27 6.63 4.08 -2.21
CA ALA A 27 5.27 4.58 -2.24
C ALA A 27 4.44 4.09 -1.03
N ILE A 28 4.67 2.86 -0.57
CA ILE A 28 4.02 2.30 0.62
C ILE A 28 4.52 3.00 1.90
N SER A 29 5.79 3.41 1.96
CA SER A 29 6.36 4.13 3.13
C SER A 29 5.62 5.44 3.44
N HIS A 30 5.04 6.07 2.41
CA HIS A 30 4.26 7.30 2.52
C HIS A 30 2.74 7.09 2.72
N ALA A 31 2.27 5.83 2.69
CA ALA A 31 0.87 5.49 2.92
C ALA A 31 0.46 5.77 4.39
N GLY A 32 -0.83 5.66 4.68
CA GLY A 32 -1.32 5.71 6.06
C GLY A 32 -0.82 4.49 6.84
N THR A 33 -0.50 4.69 8.12
CA THR A 33 0.04 3.62 8.98
C THR A 33 -1.01 2.51 9.18
N ALA A 34 -0.61 1.25 9.08
CA ALA A 34 -1.45 0.11 9.44
C ALA A 34 -0.66 -0.86 10.33
N LEU A 35 -1.31 -1.40 11.36
CA LEU A 35 -0.72 -2.35 12.30
C LEU A 35 -1.72 -3.44 12.69
N GLY A 36 -1.18 -4.59 13.06
CA GLY A 36 -1.93 -5.71 13.61
C GLY A 36 -1.33 -6.16 14.92
N ILE A 37 -2.18 -6.46 15.90
CA ILE A 37 -1.78 -7.00 17.21
C ILE A 37 -2.44 -8.36 17.39
N LEU A 38 -1.62 -9.37 17.65
CA LEU A 38 -2.05 -10.70 18.03
C LEU A 38 -2.19 -10.78 19.56
N ALA A 39 -3.35 -11.22 20.03
CA ALA A 39 -3.65 -11.51 21.43
C ALA A 39 -3.99 -12.99 21.61
N THR A 40 -4.17 -13.42 22.87
CA THR A 40 -4.52 -14.82 23.18
C THR A 40 -5.93 -15.20 22.75
N ASP A 41 -6.82 -14.21 22.72
CA ASP A 41 -8.26 -14.33 22.49
C ASP A 41 -8.69 -13.74 21.12
N GLY A 42 -7.77 -13.17 20.35
CA GLY A 42 -8.09 -12.60 19.05
C GLY A 42 -6.98 -11.80 18.38
N ILE A 43 -7.34 -11.10 17.31
CA ILE A 43 -6.46 -10.24 16.54
C ILE A 43 -7.16 -8.89 16.37
N VAL A 44 -6.39 -7.81 16.53
CA VAL A 44 -6.85 -6.44 16.24
C VAL A 44 -6.07 -5.91 15.05
N LEU A 45 -6.78 -5.36 14.06
CA LEU A 45 -6.20 -4.57 12.99
C LEU A 45 -6.57 -3.10 13.20
N ALA A 46 -5.57 -2.22 13.16
CA ALA A 46 -5.76 -0.78 13.25
C ALA A 46 -5.07 -0.11 12.06
N ALA A 47 -5.76 0.87 11.45
CA ALA A 47 -5.24 1.61 10.31
C ALA A 47 -5.57 3.10 10.44
N GLU A 48 -4.61 3.94 10.07
CA GLU A 48 -4.76 5.38 9.99
C GLU A 48 -5.64 5.75 8.79
N LYS A 49 -6.75 6.45 9.07
CA LYS A 49 -7.58 7.08 8.05
C LYS A 49 -7.17 8.54 7.92
N LYS A 50 -6.40 8.87 6.86
CA LYS A 50 -6.03 10.26 6.54
C LYS A 50 -7.29 11.03 6.14
N VAL A 51 -7.79 11.90 7.02
CA VAL A 51 -8.92 12.79 6.71
C VAL A 51 -8.42 13.94 5.87
N THR A 52 -8.66 13.88 4.56
CA THR A 52 -8.21 14.88 3.60
C THR A 52 -9.07 16.15 3.60
N SER A 53 -10.32 16.06 4.06
CA SER A 53 -11.24 17.19 4.15
C SER A 53 -12.32 16.96 5.20
N LYS A 54 -12.80 18.04 5.83
CA LYS A 54 -13.96 18.02 6.72
C LYS A 54 -15.27 17.69 5.99
N LEU A 55 -15.27 17.79 4.67
CA LEU A 55 -16.42 17.45 3.81
C LEU A 55 -16.46 15.96 3.44
N LEU A 56 -15.39 15.21 3.74
CA LEU A 56 -15.37 13.78 3.50
C LEU A 56 -16.36 13.12 4.47
N GLU A 57 -17.39 12.49 3.93
CA GLU A 57 -18.33 11.73 4.73
C GLU A 57 -17.60 10.59 5.43
N GLN A 58 -17.58 10.64 6.76
CA GLN A 58 -17.03 9.57 7.59
C GLN A 58 -18.08 8.46 7.72
N SER A 59 -18.55 7.94 6.58
CA SER A 59 -19.50 6.83 6.57
C SER A 59 -18.86 5.55 7.13
N ALA A 60 -19.70 4.62 7.57
CA ALA A 60 -19.33 3.37 8.26
C ALA A 60 -18.47 2.39 7.44
N THR A 61 -18.21 2.71 6.17
CA THR A 61 -17.39 1.88 5.29
C THR A 61 -15.91 2.13 5.59
N SER A 62 -15.21 1.06 6.00
CA SER A 62 -13.78 1.12 6.23
C SER A 62 -13.04 1.25 4.89
N GLU A 63 -12.27 2.31 4.72
CA GLU A 63 -11.41 2.54 3.55
C GLU A 63 -10.15 1.66 3.57
N LYS A 64 -9.83 1.07 4.74
CA LYS A 64 -8.56 0.36 4.98
C LYS A 64 -8.74 -1.11 5.34
N ILE A 65 -9.90 -1.49 5.89
CA ILE A 65 -10.18 -2.85 6.36
C ILE A 65 -11.25 -3.45 5.48
N TYR A 66 -10.92 -4.56 4.84
CA TYR A 66 -11.81 -5.29 3.92
C TYR A 66 -12.06 -6.70 4.46
N LEU A 67 -13.33 -7.12 4.43
CA LEU A 67 -13.69 -8.52 4.68
C LEU A 67 -13.38 -9.33 3.41
N LEU A 68 -12.71 -10.47 3.56
CA LEU A 68 -12.28 -11.30 2.42
C LEU A 68 -13.20 -12.50 2.15
N ASN A 69 -14.11 -12.82 3.07
CA ASN A 69 -14.97 -14.01 3.04
C ASN A 69 -16.46 -13.68 3.15
#